data_AF-A0A2H1HUI8-F1
#
_entry.id   AF-A0A2H1HUI8-F1
#
_cell.length_a   1.000
_cell.length_b   1.000
_cell.length_c   1.000
_cell.angle_alpha   90.00
_cell.angle_beta   90.00
_cell.angle_gamma   90.00
#
_symmetry.space_group_name_H-M   'P 1'
#
loop_
_entity.id
_entity.type
_entity.pdbx_description
1 polymer ?
#
loop_
_entity_poly.entity_id
_entity_poly.type
_entity_poly.pdbx_seq_one_letter_code
_entity_poly.pdbx_strand_id
1 'polypeptide(L)' 'MGIEVPSLRVIRSDQVYDSSPTAGKMRYTSYGRDFNAEITVDSRGIVIDYSDLALRPDYNSV' A
#
# COMPACT_ATOMS: atom_id res chain seq x y z
N MET A 1 11.95 3.04 -3.52
CA MET A 1 12.69 1.90 -4.12
C MET A 1 11.83 0.66 -3.99
N GLY A 2 11.70 -0.13 -5.06
CA GLY A 2 10.96 -1.39 -5.05
C GLY A 2 11.88 -2.59 -5.25
N ILE A 3 11.47 -3.75 -4.75
CA ILE A 3 12.10 -5.05 -5.01
C ILE A 3 11.07 -5.90 -5.75
N GLU A 4 11.40 -6.32 -6.96
CA GLU A 4 10.53 -7.20 -7.74
C GLU A 4 10.72 -8.66 -7.32
N VAL A 5 9.62 -9.38 -7.14
CA VAL A 5 9.63 -10.82 -6.87
C VAL A 5 9.17 -11.59 -8.11
N PRO A 6 9.76 -12.77 -8.41
CA PRO A 6 10.77 -13.47 -7.62
C PRO A 6 12.23 -13.08 -7.96
N SER A 7 12.45 -12.18 -8.93
CA SER A 7 13.80 -11.88 -9.46
C SER A 7 14.75 -11.20 -8.45
N LEU A 8 14.19 -10.63 -7.37
CA LEU A 8 14.87 -9.82 -6.35
C LEU A 8 15.63 -8.61 -6.93
N ARG A 9 15.25 -8.19 -8.14
CA ARG A 9 15.85 -7.03 -8.78
C ARG A 9 15.39 -5.77 -8.08
N VAL A 10 16.36 -4.89 -7.82
CA VAL A 10 16.10 -3.54 -7.34
C VAL A 10 15.61 -2.68 -8.50
N ILE A 11 14.46 -2.02 -8.30
CA ILE A 11 13.91 -1.09 -9.27
C ILE A 11 13.76 0.28 -8.61
N ARG A 12 14.25 1.32 -9.30
CA ARG A 12 13.97 2.70 -8.91
C ARG A 12 12.47 2.92 -8.96
N SER A 13 11.91 3.39 -7.85
CA SER A 13 10.50 3.71 -7.72
C SER A 13 10.41 4.91 -6.80
N ASP A 14 9.93 6.00 -7.37
CA ASP A 14 9.58 7.20 -6.66
C ASP A 14 8.17 6.98 -6.09
N GLN A 15 7.99 7.24 -4.80
CA GLN A 15 6.79 6.89 -4.04
C GLN A 15 6.34 8.10 -3.25
N VAL A 16 5.07 8.47 -3.40
CA VAL A 16 4.46 9.61 -2.73
C VAL A 16 3.35 9.10 -1.83
N TYR A 17 3.36 9.58 -0.58
CA TYR A 17 2.36 9.28 0.43
C TYR A 17 1.73 10.58 0.90
N ASP A 18 0.41 10.66 0.79
CA ASP A 18 -0.38 11.79 1.27
C ASP A 18 -1.33 11.34 2.38
N SER A 19 -1.50 12.21 3.38
CA SER A 19 -2.54 12.04 4.39
C SER A 19 -3.92 12.15 3.76
N SER A 20 -4.80 11.18 4.00
CA SER A 20 -6.22 11.31 3.64
C SER A 20 -6.96 12.16 4.69
N PRO A 21 -8.01 12.91 4.31
CA PRO A 21 -8.91 13.55 5.27
C PRO A 21 -9.59 12.57 6.23
N THR A 22 -9.65 11.28 5.87
CA THR A 22 -10.25 10.23 6.69
C THR A 22 -9.19 9.56 7.56
N ALA A 23 -9.40 9.55 8.87
CA ALA A 23 -8.51 8.88 9.81
C ALA A 23 -8.36 7.38 9.44
N GLY A 24 -7.12 6.88 9.47
CA GLY A 24 -6.82 5.51 9.06
C GLY A 24 -6.80 5.28 7.56
N LYS A 25 -6.86 6.33 6.73
CA LYS A 25 -6.66 6.24 5.27
C LYS A 25 -5.44 7.04 4.83
N MET A 26 -4.76 6.56 3.80
CA MET A 26 -3.69 7.28 3.13
C MET A 26 -3.78 7.08 1.62
N ARG A 27 -3.33 8.08 0.86
CA ARG A 27 -3.19 7.94 -0.59
C ARG A 27 -1.74 7.59 -0.90
N TYR A 28 -1.56 6.55 -1.71
CA TYR A 28 -0.28 6.17 -2.28
C TYR A 28 -0.30 6.40 -3.78
N THR A 29 0.75 7.03 -4.28
CA THR A 29 0.98 7.22 -5.70
C THR A 29 2.38 6.71 -6.07
N SER A 30 2.43 5.81 -7.05
CA SER A 30 3.70 5.41 -7.66
C SER A 30 4.07 6.41 -8.74
N TYR A 31 5.08 7.23 -8.45
CA TYR A 31 5.56 8.21 -9.40
C TYR A 31 6.36 7.50 -10.51
N GLY A 32 5.87 7.59 -11.75
CA GLY A 32 6.42 6.93 -12.93
C GLY A 32 5.79 5.58 -13.31
N ARG A 33 4.72 5.12 -12.64
CA ARG A 33 3.96 3.91 -13.02
C ARG A 33 2.45 4.10 -13.11
N ASP A 34 1.97 5.35 -13.12
CA ASP A 34 0.55 5.74 -13.19
C ASP A 34 -0.39 4.99 -12.23
N PHE A 35 0.14 4.52 -11.11
CA PHE A 35 -0.62 3.80 -10.10
C PHE A 35 -0.97 4.71 -8.93
N ASN A 36 -2.24 4.70 -8.54
CA ASN A 36 -2.79 5.44 -7.41
C ASN A 36 -3.69 4.50 -6.62
N ALA A 37 -3.55 4.50 -5.30
CA ALA A 37 -4.40 3.71 -4.43
C ALA A 37 -4.73 4.47 -3.14
N GLU A 38 -5.91 4.19 -2.60
CA GLU A 38 -6.24 4.49 -1.21
C GLU A 38 -5.94 3.24 -0.38
N ILE A 39 -5.24 3.44 0.75
CA ILE A 39 -4.83 2.36 1.64
C ILE A 39 -5.47 2.64 3.01
N THR A 40 -6.16 1.64 3.54
CA THR A 40 -6.73 1.68 4.89
C THR A 40 -5.78 0.98 5.87
N VAL A 41 -5.52 1.60 7.01
CA VAL A 41 -4.60 1.11 8.05
C VAL A 41 -5.30 1.02 9.41
N ASP A 42 -4.80 0.14 10.28
CA ASP A 42 -5.21 0.08 11.69
C ASP A 42 -4.57 1.22 12.52
N SER A 43 -4.90 1.27 13.81
CA SER A 43 -4.39 2.29 14.74
C SER A 43 -2.86 2.27 14.93
N ARG A 44 -2.18 1.21 14.46
CA ARG A 44 -0.71 1.08 14.48
C ARG A 44 -0.09 1.40 13.12
N GLY A 45 -0.89 1.80 12.13
CA GLY A 45 -0.44 2.06 10.77
C GLY A 45 -0.22 0.81 9.92
N ILE A 46 -0.71 -0.36 10.34
CA ILE A 46 -0.60 -1.59 9.54
C ILE A 46 -1.78 -1.69 8.58
N VAL A 47 -1.50 -1.99 7.32
CA VAL A 47 -2.51 -2.12 6.25
C VAL A 47 -3.58 -3.15 6.63
N ILE A 48 -4.84 -2.74 6.48
CA ILE A 48 -6.03 -3.59 6.54
C ILE A 48 -6.52 -3.88 5.12
N ASP A 49 -6.63 -2.84 4.30
CA ASP A 49 -7.08 -2.95 2.91
C ASP A 49 -6.19 -2.09 2.03
N TYR A 50 -5.58 -2.74 1.05
CA TYR A 50 -4.90 -2.12 -0.07
C TYR A 50 -5.78 -2.38 -1.29
N SER A 51 -6.66 -1.43 -1.58
CA SER A 51 -7.69 -1.61 -2.60
C SER A 51 -7.09 -2.09 -3.92
N ASP A 52 -7.75 -3.09 -4.52
CA ASP A 52 -7.37 -3.79 -5.76
C ASP A 52 -6.08 -4.64 -5.72
N LEU A 53 -5.39 -4.72 -4.57
CA LEU A 53 -4.13 -5.47 -4.45
C LEU A 53 -4.12 -6.51 -3.33
N ALA A 54 -4.55 -6.15 -2.12
CA ALA A 54 -4.44 -7.04 -0.98
C ALA A 54 -5.41 -6.66 0.14
N LEU A 55 -6.02 -7.66 0.75
CA LEU A 55 -6.77 -7.52 1.99
C LEU A 55 -6.05 -8.28 3.10
N ARG A 56 -5.92 -7.66 4.27
CA ARG A 56 -5.39 -8.35 5.45
C ARG A 56 -6.41 -9.40 5.91
N PRO A 57 -6.05 -10.68 5.97
CA PRO A 57 -6.95 -11.71 6.48
C PRO A 57 -7.25 -11.45 7.95
N ASP A 58 -8.49 -11.72 8.34
CA ASP A 58 -8.90 -11.75 9.72
C ASP A 58 -8.42 -13.06 10.37
N TYR A 59 -7.68 -12.93 11.47
CA TYR A 59 -7.11 -14.07 12.19
C TYR A 59 -8.15 -15.04 12.80
N ASN A 60 -9.45 -14.71 12.70
CA ASN A 60 -10.56 -15.50 13.23
C ASN A 60 -11.33 -16.31 12.17
N SER A 61 -10.93 -16.26 10.89
CA SER A 61 -11.62 -16.99 9.80
C SER A 61 -10.92 -18.30 9.39
N VAL A 62 -10.22 -18.96 10.31
CA VAL A 62 -9.59 -20.27 10.10
C VAL A 62 -9.97 -21.26 11.19
#